data_AF-G6YIM1-F1
#
_entry.id   AF-G6YIM1-F1
#
_cell.length_a   1.000
_cell.length_b   1.000
_cell.length_c   1.000
_cell.angle_alpha   90.00
_cell.angle_beta   90.00
_cell.angle_gamma   90.00
#
_symmetry.space_group_name_H-M   'P 1'
#
loop_
_entity.id
_entity.type
_entity.pdbx_description
1 polymer ?
#
loop_
_entity_poly.entity_id
_entity_poly.type
_entity_poly.pdbx_seq_one_letter_code
_entity_poly.pdbx_strand_id
1 'polypeptide(L)' 'MMSDKKPFAAHGVIPACLMPFTADLAVDESAYRKHLADVSSVEGISGITINGHAAEV' A
#
# COMPACT_ATOMS: atom_id res chain seq x y z
N MET A 1 8.60 -6.81 -25.91
CA MET A 1 8.90 -7.95 -25.03
C MET A 1 7.80 -8.00 -23.98
N MET A 2 6.86 -8.95 -24.08
CA MET A 2 5.77 -9.12 -23.10
C MET A 2 6.34 -9.86 -21.89
N SER A 3 6.18 -9.34 -20.67
CA SER A 3 6.79 -9.92 -19.48
C SER A 3 6.11 -11.22 -19.06
N ASP A 4 6.88 -12.26 -18.73
CA ASP A 4 6.41 -13.56 -18.17
C ASP A 4 5.89 -13.47 -16.72
N LYS A 5 5.24 -12.37 -16.34
CA LYS A 5 4.64 -12.26 -15.00
C LYS A 5 3.37 -13.09 -14.95
N LYS A 6 3.34 -14.05 -14.02
CA LYS A 6 2.11 -14.75 -13.63
C LYS A 6 1.05 -13.71 -13.24
N PRO A 7 -0.23 -13.93 -13.59
CA PRO A 7 -1.32 -13.06 -13.15
C PRO A 7 -1.34 -12.95 -11.63
N PHE A 8 -1.56 -11.74 -11.11
CA PHE A 8 -1.78 -11.53 -9.69
C PHE A 8 -3.13 -12.14 -9.28
N ALA A 9 -3.14 -12.91 -8.19
CA ALA A 9 -4.34 -13.43 -7.57
C ALA A 9 -4.60 -12.68 -6.26
N ALA A 10 -5.68 -11.90 -6.19
CA ALA A 10 -6.05 -11.09 -5.03
C ALA A 10 -6.67 -11.96 -3.91
N HIS A 11 -5.82 -12.70 -3.19
CA HIS A 11 -6.22 -13.60 -2.10
C HIS A 11 -5.25 -13.49 -0.91
N GLY A 12 -5.73 -13.77 0.29
CA GLY A 12 -4.97 -13.66 1.55
C GLY A 12 -5.26 -12.36 2.30
N VAL A 13 -4.31 -11.90 3.12
CA VAL A 13 -4.43 -10.66 3.90
C VAL A 13 -3.93 -9.48 3.08
N ILE A 14 -4.85 -8.54 2.79
CA ILE A 14 -4.59 -7.37 1.94
C ILE A 14 -5.07 -6.11 2.67
N PRO A 15 -4.23 -5.45 3.48
CA PRO A 15 -4.66 -4.26 4.21
C PRO A 15 -4.96 -3.07 3.29
N ALA A 16 -5.91 -2.24 3.73
CA ALA A 16 -6.11 -0.89 3.22
C ALA A 16 -5.26 0.08 4.03
N CYS A 17 -4.17 0.57 3.43
CA CYS A 17 -3.22 1.44 4.12
C CYS A 17 -3.73 2.88 4.18
N LEU A 18 -3.42 3.56 5.28
CA LEU A 18 -3.67 4.98 5.44
C LEU A 18 -2.70 5.79 4.57
N MET A 19 -3.10 6.99 4.17
CA MET A 19 -2.23 7.96 3.50
C MET A 19 -1.79 9.03 4.51
N PRO A 20 -0.51 9.06 4.92
CA PRO A 20 0.01 10.12 5.76
C PRO A 20 0.00 11.47 5.03
N PHE A 21 -0.43 12.51 5.73
CA PHE A 21 -0.36 13.89 5.27
C PHE A 21 0.55 14.71 6.18
N THR A 22 1.20 15.71 5.59
CA THR A 22 1.91 16.76 6.31
C THR A 22 0.91 17.71 7.00
N ALA A 23 1.41 18.60 7.85
CA ALA A 23 0.56 19.56 8.56
C ALA A 23 -0.18 20.53 7.61
N ASP A 24 0.35 20.76 6.41
CA ASP A 24 -0.27 21.53 5.32
C ASP A 24 -1.16 20.69 4.39
N LEU A 25 -1.50 19.46 4.79
CA LEU A 25 -2.38 18.52 4.07
C LEU A 25 -1.84 18.05 2.72
N ALA A 26 -0.54 18.22 2.46
CA ALA A 26 0.12 17.58 1.33
C ALA A 26 0.41 16.10 1.66
N VAL A 27 0.50 15.25 0.64
CA VAL A 27 0.89 13.84 0.84
C VAL A 27 2.32 13.78 1.36
N ASP A 28 2.52 13.13 2.50
CA ASP A 28 3.87 12.86 3.01
C ASP A 28 4.41 11.57 2.38
N GLU A 29 5.10 11.70 1.24
CA GLU A 29 5.64 10.56 0.49
C GLU A 29 6.66 9.76 1.31
N SER A 30 7.48 10.42 2.13
CA SER A 30 8.52 9.75 2.93
C SER A 30 7.89 8.88 4.01
N ALA A 31 6.95 9.46 4.76
CA ALA A 31 6.18 8.72 5.76
C ALA A 31 5.35 7.60 5.12
N TYR A 32 4.76 7.83 3.94
CA TYR A 32 3.96 6.83 3.26
C TYR A 32 4.81 5.64 2.79
N ARG A 33 5.98 5.89 2.19
CA ARG A 33 6.94 4.82 1.83
C ARG A 33 7.36 4.00 3.04
N LYS A 34 7.66 4.66 4.17
CA LYS A 34 7.98 3.98 5.42
C LYS A 34 6.81 3.13 5.91
N HIS A 35 5.61 3.69 5.94
CA HIS A 35 4.39 2.96 6.34
C HIS A 35 4.16 1.70 5.49
N LEU A 36 4.27 1.82 4.16
CA LEU A 36 4.13 0.68 3.25
C LEU A 36 5.25 -0.37 3.43
N ALA A 37 6.48 0.06 3.68
CA ALA A 37 7.58 -0.84 3.98
C ALA A 37 7.35 -1.59 5.30
N ASP A 38 6.93 -0.88 6.35
CA ASP A 38 6.63 -1.47 7.66
C ASP A 38 5.47 -2.47 7.53
N VAL A 39 4.37 -2.10 6.87
CA VAL A 39 3.24 -3.01 6.62
C VAL A 39 3.70 -4.21 5.83
N SER A 40 4.32 -4.04 4.66
CA SER A 40 4.76 -5.16 3.80
C SER A 40 5.77 -6.10 4.46
N SER A 41 6.44 -5.69 5.54
CA SER A 41 7.34 -6.55 6.31
C SER A 41 6.61 -7.56 7.21
N VAL A 42 5.31 -7.38 7.44
CA VAL A 42 4.50 -8.28 8.28
C VAL A 42 4.27 -9.61 7.56
N GLU A 43 4.63 -10.70 8.23
CA GLU A 43 4.44 -12.06 7.74
C GLU A 43 2.96 -12.32 7.40
N GLY A 44 2.71 -12.92 6.23
CA GLY A 44 1.37 -13.30 5.79
C GLY A 44 0.60 -12.23 5.01
N ILE A 45 1.15 -11.03 4.83
CA ILE A 45 0.59 -10.05 3.89
C ILE A 45 0.81 -10.51 2.45
N SER A 46 -0.28 -10.59 1.70
CA SER A 46 -0.29 -11.08 0.31
C SER A 46 -0.46 -9.98 -0.73
N GLY A 47 -0.78 -8.76 -0.30
CA GLY A 47 -0.88 -7.56 -1.14
C GLY A 47 -1.20 -6.33 -0.30
N ILE A 48 -1.25 -5.16 -0.92
CA ILE A 48 -1.66 -3.91 -0.26
C ILE A 48 -2.67 -3.22 -1.17
N THR A 49 -3.78 -2.73 -0.60
CA THR A 49 -4.69 -1.82 -1.29
C THR A 49 -4.28 -0.37 -0.99
N ILE A 50 -4.25 0.43 -2.05
CA ILE A 50 -3.92 1.86 -2.02
C ILE A 50 -5.11 2.66 -2.56
N ASN A 51 -5.18 3.95 -2.23
CA ASN A 51 -6.16 4.89 -2.80
C ASN A 51 -7.62 4.45 -2.62
N GLY A 52 -7.92 3.73 -1.54
CA GLY A 52 -9.29 3.41 -1.13
C GLY A 52 -9.81 4.40 -0.09
N HIS A 53 -10.98 4.11 0.48
CA HIS A 53 -11.60 4.96 1.51
C HIS A 53 -10.67 5.23 2.71
N ALA A 54 -9.87 4.23 3.11
CA ALA A 54 -8.88 4.37 4.18
C ALA A 54 -7.76 5.39 3.86
N ALA A 55 -7.55 5.70 2.58
CA ALA A 55 -6.60 6.70 2.11
C ALA A 55 -7.25 8.08 1.89
N GLU A 56 -8.50 8.28 2.35
CA GLU A 56 -9.25 9.54 2.21
C GLU A 56 -9.54 9.95 0.76
N VAL A 57 -9.81 8.95 -0.08
CA VAL A 57 -10.36 9.11 -1.45
C VAL A 57 -11.85 8.79 -1.45
#